data_AF-A0A957F2R5-F1
#
_entry.id   AF-A0A957F2R5-F1
#
_cell.length_a   1.000
_cell.length_b   1.000
_cell.length_c   1.000
_cell.angle_alpha   90.00
_cell.angle_beta   90.00
_cell.angle_gamma   90.00
#
_symmetry.space_group_name_H-M   'P 1'
#
loop_
_entity.id
_entity.type
_entity.pdbx_description
1 polymer ?
#
loop_
_entity_poly.entity_id
_entity_poly.type
_entity_poly.pdbx_seq_one_letter_code
_entity_poly.pdbx_strand_id
1 'polypeptide(L)'
;YQDDNLVISLQDDILSAQHIHKIVHDIYRQARAAGLSENDLVADITGGFRSLPLGMTLACLDKERIIQFVGTAYDENGRPTGDLFPILFTFEVELDQ
;
A
#
# COMPACT_ATOMS: atom_id res chain seq x y z
N TYR A 1 -5.64 19.64 9.96
CA TYR A 1 -6.16 19.76 8.58
C TYR A 1 -6.67 18.40 8.18
N GLN A 2 -7.98 18.28 7.97
CA GLN A 2 -8.61 17.07 7.46
C GLN A 2 -8.78 17.33 5.95
N ASP A 3 -8.00 16.64 5.11
CA ASP A 3 -8.13 16.73 3.66
C ASP A 3 -9.22 15.75 3.24
N ASP A 4 -10.40 16.28 2.92
CA ASP A 4 -11.57 15.49 2.52
C ASP A 4 -11.31 14.63 1.26
N ASN A 5 -10.25 14.92 0.50
CA ASN A 5 -9.84 14.13 -0.66
C ASN A 5 -9.21 12.78 -0.30
N LEU A 6 -8.86 12.54 0.97
CA LEU A 6 -8.28 11.27 1.44
C LEU A 6 -9.35 10.33 2.05
N VAL A 7 -10.63 10.70 1.99
CA VAL A 7 -11.72 9.90 2.56
C VAL A 7 -12.16 8.82 1.57
N ILE A 8 -12.08 7.55 1.96
CA ILE A 8 -12.48 6.43 1.11
C ILE A 8 -14.00 6.21 1.18
N SER A 9 -14.66 6.17 0.03
CA SER A 9 -16.08 5.83 -0.11
C SER A 9 -16.25 4.32 -0.25
N LEU A 10 -17.07 3.70 0.63
CA LEU A 10 -17.26 2.24 0.72
C LEU A 10 -18.53 1.73 -0.01
N GLN A 11 -18.91 2.35 -1.12
CA GLN A 11 -20.18 2.03 -1.81
C GLN A 11 -20.12 0.70 -2.59
N ASP A 12 -18.99 0.42 -3.24
CA ASP A 12 -18.72 -0.78 -4.03
C ASP A 12 -17.20 -1.01 -4.04
N ASP A 13 -16.75 -2.27 -4.04
CA ASP A 13 -15.33 -2.65 -4.01
C ASP A 13 -14.58 -2.15 -5.25
N ILE A 14 -15.23 -2.12 -6.43
CA ILE A 14 -14.63 -1.57 -7.65
C ILE A 14 -14.33 -0.08 -7.47
N LEU A 15 -15.33 0.69 -7.03
CA LEU A 15 -15.20 2.12 -6.81
C LEU A 15 -14.21 2.43 -5.68
N SER A 16 -14.23 1.62 -4.63
CA SER A 16 -13.32 1.74 -3.48
C SER A 16 -11.87 1.52 -3.93
N ALA A 17 -11.58 0.44 -4.66
CA ALA A 17 -10.22 0.15 -5.15
C ALA A 17 -9.70 1.25 -6.08
N GLN A 18 -10.55 1.74 -7.01
CA GLN A 18 -10.19 2.85 -7.89
C GLN A 18 -9.96 4.17 -7.15
N HIS A 19 -10.74 4.43 -6.10
CA HIS A 19 -10.58 5.63 -5.27
C HIS A 19 -9.29 5.56 -4.44
N ILE A 20 -9.04 4.42 -3.79
CA ILE A 20 -7.81 4.15 -3.03
C ILE A 20 -6.58 4.32 -3.91
N HIS A 21 -6.62 3.77 -5.13
CA HIS A 21 -5.55 3.94 -6.10
C HIS A 21 -5.21 5.42 -6.34
N LYS A 22 -6.23 6.27 -6.56
CA LYS A 22 -6.05 7.73 -6.73
C LYS A 22 -5.50 8.39 -5.48
N ILE A 23 -6.05 8.08 -4.31
CA ILE A 23 -5.60 8.61 -3.01
C ILE A 23 -4.11 8.33 -2.80
N VAL A 24 -3.64 7.12 -3.12
CA VAL A 24 -2.22 6.78 -2.99
C VAL A 24 -1.36 7.69 -3.86
N HIS A 25 -1.71 7.91 -5.13
CA HIS A 25 -0.96 8.87 -5.97
C HIS A 25 -0.99 10.30 -5.41
N ASP A 26 -2.10 10.72 -4.82
CA ASP A 26 -2.22 12.03 -4.19
C ASP A 26 -1.29 12.15 -2.97
N ILE A 27 -1.22 11.12 -2.12
CA ILE A 27 -0.29 11.06 -0.98
C ILE A 27 1.16 11.17 -1.46
N TYR A 28 1.58 10.39 -2.45
CA TYR A 28 2.94 10.47 -2.99
C TYR A 28 3.24 11.83 -3.63
N ARG A 29 2.26 12.45 -4.29
CA ARG A 29 2.39 13.81 -4.83
C ARG A 29 2.57 14.84 -3.70
N GLN A 30 1.78 14.75 -2.64
CA GLN A 30 1.89 15.62 -1.46
C GLN A 30 3.24 15.42 -0.75
N ALA A 31 3.70 14.18 -0.61
CA ALA A 31 5.00 13.85 -0.03
C ALA A 31 6.15 14.46 -0.84
N ARG A 32 6.11 14.36 -2.18
CA ARG A 32 7.08 15.04 -3.06
C ARG A 32 7.06 16.55 -2.87
N ALA A 33 5.87 17.16 -2.75
CA ALA A 33 5.75 18.59 -2.48
C ALA A 33 6.32 18.99 -1.10
N ALA A 34 6.36 18.06 -0.14
CA ALA A 34 6.98 18.22 1.17
C ALA A 34 8.48 17.87 1.19
N GLY A 35 9.08 17.51 0.04
CA GLY A 35 10.50 17.17 -0.07
C GLY A 35 10.86 15.71 0.24
N LEU A 36 9.89 14.81 0.31
CA LEU A 36 10.10 13.37 0.49
C LEU A 36 10.20 12.65 -0.87
N SER A 37 11.09 11.67 -0.95
CA SER A 37 11.20 10.74 -2.08
C SER A 37 10.23 9.57 -1.93
N GLU A 38 10.00 8.80 -3.01
CA GLU A 38 9.11 7.62 -2.92
C GLU A 38 9.65 6.55 -1.94
N ASN A 39 10.98 6.46 -1.78
CA ASN A 39 11.65 5.54 -0.85
C ASN A 39 11.54 5.97 0.63
N ASP A 40 11.10 7.20 0.90
CA ASP A 40 10.83 7.66 2.27
C ASP A 40 9.44 7.24 2.77
N LEU A 41 8.65 6.57 1.91
CA LEU A 41 7.28 6.15 2.18
C LEU A 41 7.15 4.64 2.04
N VAL A 42 6.17 4.09 2.78
CA VAL A 42 5.80 2.69 2.70
C VAL A 42 4.28 2.54 2.63
N ALA A 43 3.80 1.73 1.69
CA ALA A 43 2.39 1.37 1.57
C ALA A 43 2.14 0.06 2.35
N ASP A 44 1.63 0.15 3.58
CA ASP A 44 1.29 -1.01 4.39
C ASP A 44 -0.06 -1.62 3.97
N ILE A 45 -0.03 -2.84 3.43
CA ILE A 45 -1.19 -3.57 2.93
C ILE A 45 -1.64 -4.71 3.86
N THR A 46 -1.15 -4.75 5.11
CA THR A 46 -1.40 -5.86 6.05
C THR A 46 -2.88 -6.09 6.35
N GLY A 47 -3.68 -5.01 6.35
CA GLY A 47 -5.07 -5.06 6.75
C GLY A 47 -5.99 -4.12 5.99
N GLY A 48 -7.23 -4.03 6.48
CA GLY A 48 -8.31 -3.28 5.84
C GLY A 48 -9.31 -4.17 5.10
N PHE A 49 -10.34 -3.54 4.54
CA PHE A 49 -11.31 -4.21 3.68
C PHE A 49 -10.67 -4.56 2.34
N ARG A 50 -11.17 -5.58 1.65
CA ARG A 50 -10.48 -6.25 0.52
C ARG A 50 -9.99 -5.33 -0.59
N SER A 51 -10.75 -4.28 -0.92
CA SER A 51 -10.40 -3.33 -1.96
C SER A 51 -9.28 -2.35 -1.56
N LEU A 52 -9.00 -2.19 -0.25
CA LEU A 52 -7.90 -1.36 0.25
C LEU A 52 -6.51 -1.89 -0.16
N PRO A 53 -6.08 -3.09 0.27
CA PRO A 53 -4.77 -3.60 -0.12
C PRO A 53 -4.66 -3.78 -1.63
N LEU A 54 -5.76 -4.13 -2.33
CA LEU A 54 -5.77 -4.22 -3.79
C LEU A 54 -5.49 -2.87 -4.46
N GLY A 55 -6.23 -1.82 -4.10
CA GLY A 55 -6.04 -0.48 -4.68
C GLY A 55 -4.65 0.10 -4.36
N MET A 56 -4.15 -0.14 -3.14
CA MET A 56 -2.81 0.27 -2.73
C MET A 56 -1.72 -0.46 -3.51
N THR A 57 -1.84 -1.78 -3.65
CA THR A 57 -0.87 -2.60 -4.40
C THR A 57 -0.78 -2.11 -5.84
N LEU A 58 -1.92 -1.98 -6.53
CA LEU A 58 -1.98 -1.54 -7.93
C LEU A 58 -1.35 -0.16 -8.13
N ALA A 59 -1.55 0.77 -7.20
CA ALA A 59 -0.96 2.11 -7.26
C ALA A 59 0.58 2.12 -7.04
N CYS A 60 1.18 1.00 -6.65
CA CYS A 60 2.61 0.89 -6.39
C CYS A 60 3.37 0.01 -7.39
N LEU A 61 2.70 -0.67 -8.32
CA LEU A 61 3.34 -1.66 -9.22
C LEU A 61 4.27 -1.05 -10.28
N ASP A 62 4.07 0.21 -10.69
CA ASP A 62 4.79 0.84 -11.81
C ASP A 62 5.84 1.87 -11.37
N LYS A 63 6.28 1.81 -10.10
CA LYS A 63 7.10 2.83 -9.44
C LYS A 63 8.04 2.18 -8.43
N GLU A 64 9.06 2.92 -8.01
CA GLU A 64 9.98 2.54 -6.92
C GLU A 64 9.31 2.68 -5.53
N ARG A 65 8.03 2.31 -5.41
CA ARG A 65 7.24 2.44 -4.19
C ARG A 65 7.34 1.17 -3.38
N ILE A 66 7.67 1.31 -2.10
CA ILE A 66 7.81 0.18 -1.19
C ILE A 66 6.43 -0.25 -0.69
N ILE A 67 6.04 -1.49 -0.96
CA ILE A 67 4.88 -2.13 -0.35
C ILE A 67 5.35 -2.91 0.87
N GLN A 68 4.62 -2.82 1.99
CA GLN A 68 4.87 -3.60 3.19
C GLN A 68 3.68 -4.52 3.49
N PHE A 69 4.01 -5.76 3.86
CA PHE A 69 3.09 -6.66 4.56
C PHE A 69 3.73 -7.10 5.87
N VAL A 70 3.00 -7.05 6.97
CA VAL A 70 3.51 -7.48 8.28
C VAL A 70 3.24 -8.97 8.46
N GLY A 71 4.32 -9.74 8.45
CA GLY A 71 4.32 -11.18 8.62
C GLY A 71 4.23 -11.62 10.09
N THR A 72 3.71 -12.83 10.26
CA THR A 72 3.60 -13.52 11.54
C THR A 72 4.25 -14.90 11.39
N ALA A 73 5.11 -15.30 12.32
CA ALA A 73 5.64 -16.65 12.34
C ALA A 73 4.63 -17.60 12.98
N TYR A 74 4.56 -18.84 12.51
CA TYR A 74 3.63 -19.84 13.02
C TYR A 74 4.37 -21.10 13.47
N ASP A 75 3.90 -21.72 14.54
CA ASP A 75 4.35 -23.05 14.95
C ASP A 75 3.75 -24.16 14.06
N GLU A 76 4.13 -25.41 14.33
CA GLU A 76 3.61 -26.60 13.62
C GLU A 76 2.08 -26.79 13.73
N ASN A 77 1.43 -26.11 14.68
CA ASN A 77 -0.02 -26.13 14.88
C ASN A 77 -0.72 -24.91 14.26
N GLY A 78 0.01 -24.05 13.53
CA GLY A 78 -0.53 -22.84 12.93
C GLY A 78 -0.84 -21.74 13.94
N ARG A 79 -0.25 -21.76 15.14
CA ARG A 79 -0.40 -20.69 16.14
C ARG A 79 0.66 -19.61 15.93
N PRO A 80 0.30 -18.33 16.05
CA PRO A 80 1.26 -17.24 15.92
C PRO A 80 2.31 -17.32 17.04
N THR A 81 3.57 -17.09 16.70
CA THR A 81 4.71 -17.11 17.62
C THR A 81 5.69 -15.99 17.30
N GLY A 82 6.44 -15.54 18.31
CA GLY A 82 7.46 -14.50 18.15
C GLY A 82 6.90 -13.11 17.85
N ASP A 83 7.79 -12.22 17.41
CA ASP A 83 7.46 -10.86 17.02
C ASP A 83 6.98 -10.78 15.57
N LEU A 84 6.16 -9.77 15.27
CA LEU A 84 5.79 -9.41 13.91
C LEU A 84 7.02 -8.89 13.14
N PHE A 85 7.08 -9.15 11.84
CA PHE A 85 8.21 -8.71 11.00
C PHE A 85 7.74 -8.13 9.66
N PRO A 86 8.35 -7.04 9.18
CA PRO A 86 7.97 -6.46 7.89
C PRO A 86 8.51 -7.31 6.74
N ILE A 87 7.69 -7.51 5.72
CA ILE A 87 8.06 -8.06 4.42
C ILE A 87 7.89 -6.91 3.42
N LEU A 88 8.99 -6.49 2.80
CA LEU A 88 9.03 -5.36 1.86
C LEU A 88 9.09 -5.87 0.42
N PHE A 89 8.29 -5.26 -0.45
CA PHE A 89 8.26 -5.53 -1.88
C PHE A 89 8.51 -4.23 -2.65
N THR A 90 9.31 -4.33 -3.70
CA THR A 90 9.51 -3.28 -4.70
C THR A 90 9.29 -3.90 -6.08
N PHE A 91 8.69 -3.13 -6.98
CA PHE A 91 8.41 -3.58 -8.34
C PHE A 91 9.14 -2.68 -9.31
N GLU A 92 9.79 -3.28 -10.30
CA GLU A 92 10.41 -2.57 -11.41
C GLU A 92 9.77 -3.10 -12.70
N VAL A 93 9.41 -2.18 -13.60
CA VAL A 93 8.89 -2.56 -14.91
C VAL A 93 10.07 -2.98 -15.78
N GLU A 94 10.14 -4.28 -16.11
CA GLU A 94 11.02 -4.76 -17.17
C GLU A 94 10.42 -4.33 -18.52
N LEU A 95 11.10 -3.40 -19.20
CA LEU A 95 10.80 -3.07 -20.59
C LEU A 95 11.56 -4.04 -21.48
N ASP A 96 10.85 -4.97 -22.13
CA ASP A 96 11.43 -5.79 -23.20
C ASP A 96 12.07 -4.87 -24.26
N GLN A 97 13.38 -5.03 -24.48
CA GLN A 97 14.17 -4.26 -25.44
C GLN A 97 13.93 -4.70 -26.90
#